data_AF-A0A7K0ZCZ6-F1
#
_entry.id   AF-A0A7K0ZCZ6-F1
#
_cell.length_a   1.000
_cell.length_b   1.000
_cell.length_c   1.000
_cell.angle_alpha   90.00
_cell.angle_beta   90.00
_cell.angle_gamma   90.00
#
_symmetry.space_group_name_H-M   'P 1'
#
loop_
_entity.id
_entity.type
_entity.pdbx_description
1 polymer ?
#
loop_
_entity_poly.entity_id
_entity_poly.type
_entity_poly.pdbx_seq_one_letter_code
_entity_poly.pdbx_strand_id
1 'polypeptide(L)' 'LVRQLFRGAGILLADSDESPATLRERVTSPNGTTAAGLAQFEAAGLRETVNKVVRAAAARSAEMGAASK' A
#
# COMPACT_ATOMS: atom_id res chain seq x y z
N LEU A 1 0.57 -0.62 -18.06
CA LEU A 1 0.55 0.61 -17.22
C LEU A 1 0.64 0.27 -15.74
N VAL A 2 -0.33 -0.43 -15.16
CA VAL A 2 -0.37 -0.76 -13.71
C VAL A 2 0.89 -1.48 -13.17
N ARG A 3 1.46 -2.42 -13.93
CA ARG A 3 2.71 -3.12 -13.53
C ARG A 3 3.89 -2.17 -13.29
N GLN A 4 4.08 -1.17 -14.16
CA GLN A 4 5.20 -0.22 -14.01
C GLN A 4 4.96 0.77 -12.88
N LEU A 5 3.70 1.14 -12.63
CA LEU A 5 3.32 1.97 -11.47
C LEU A 5 3.78 1.29 -10.16
N PHE A 6 3.42 0.02 -9.96
CA PHE A 6 3.83 -0.70 -8.74
C PHE A 6 5.34 -0.87 -8.63
N ARG A 7 6.01 -1.21 -9.73
CA ARG A 7 7.48 -1.33 -9.74
C ARG A 7 8.16 -0.01 -9.39
N GLY A 8 7.76 1.09 -10.02
CA GLY A 8 8.33 2.41 -9.79
C GLY A 8 8.07 2.90 -8.36
N ALA A 9 6.85 2.74 -7.86
CA ALA A 9 6.50 3.11 -6.48
C ALA A 9 7.29 2.29 -5.45
N GLY A 10 7.49 0.99 -5.70
CA GLY A 10 8.30 0.13 -4.83
C GLY A 10 9.77 0.53 -4.79
N ILE A 11 10.37 0.83 -5.95
CA ILE A 11 11.76 1.33 -6.04
C ILE A 11 11.89 2.67 -5.31
N LEU A 12 10.98 3.62 -5.58
CA LEU A 12 10.99 4.93 -4.93
C LEU A 12 10.93 4.81 -3.40
N LEU A 13 10.11 3.89 -2.88
CA LEU A 13 9.99 3.68 -1.44
C LEU A 13 11.23 2.99 -0.85
N ALA A 14 11.84 2.05 -1.57
CA ALA A 14 13.02 1.33 -1.10
C ALA A 14 14.27 2.21 -1.05
N ASP A 15 14.39 3.17 -1.97
CA ASP A 15 15.58 4.00 -2.14
C ASP A 15 15.49 5.36 -1.42
N SER A 16 14.38 5.61 -0.70
CA SER A 16 14.10 6.91 -0.07
C SER A 16 14.12 6.82 1.46
N ASP A 17 14.75 7.81 2.10
CA ASP A 17 14.67 8.00 3.56
C ASP A 17 13.35 8.66 4.00
N GLU A 18 12.55 9.18 3.05
CA GLU A 18 11.25 9.79 3.34
C GLU A 18 10.16 8.75 3.59
N SER A 19 9.19 9.13 4.43
CA SER A 19 8.05 8.27 4.71
C SER A 19 7.16 8.03 3.48
N PRO A 20 6.43 6.89 3.41
CA PRO A 20 5.43 6.66 2.36
C PRO A 20 4.39 7.78 2.24
N ALA A 21 4.02 8.40 3.37
CA ALA A 21 3.04 9.49 3.39
C ALA A 21 3.59 10.74 2.67
N THR A 22 4.85 11.09 2.96
CA THR A 22 5.56 12.21 2.32
C THR A 22 5.73 11.98 0.82
N LEU A 23 6.16 10.78 0.42
CA LEU A 23 6.33 10.42 -1.00
C LEU A 23 5.01 10.50 -1.78
N ARG A 24 3.90 10.04 -1.18
CA ARG A 24 2.55 10.18 -1.75
C ARG A 24 2.15 11.65 -1.90
N GLU A 25 2.44 12.48 -0.91
CA GLU A 25 2.09 13.92 -0.94
C GLU A 25 2.81 14.64 -2.08
N ARG A 26 4.08 14.32 -2.33
CA ARG A 26 4.87 14.92 -3.43
C ARG A 26 4.28 14.69 -4.82
N VAL A 27 3.47 13.65 -5.01
CA VAL A 27 2.79 13.34 -6.29
C VAL A 27 1.29 13.66 -6.27
N THR A 28 0.82 14.37 -5.24
CA THR A 28 -0.59 14.72 -5.04
C THR A 28 -0.77 16.22 -4.99
N SER A 29 -1.10 16.83 -6.14
CA SER A 29 -1.54 18.22 -6.16
C SER A 29 -2.96 18.37 -5.60
N PRO A 30 -3.26 19.48 -4.89
CA PRO A 30 -4.63 19.81 -4.51
C PRO A 30 -5.55 19.85 -5.74
N ASN A 31 -6.72 19.21 -5.65
CA ASN A 31 -7.69 19.07 -6.74
C ASN A 31 -7.17 18.33 -8.00
N GLY A 32 -6.02 17.65 -7.92
CA GLY A 32 -5.46 16.87 -9.01
C GLY A 32 -6.12 15.50 -9.20
N THR A 33 -5.77 14.83 -10.31
CA THR A 33 -6.27 13.49 -10.63
C THR A 33 -5.84 12.42 -9.61
N THR A 34 -4.61 12.52 -9.08
CA THR A 34 -4.13 11.66 -7.98
C THR A 34 -4.98 11.83 -6.73
N ALA A 35 -5.32 13.07 -6.36
CA ALA A 35 -6.14 13.35 -5.19
C ALA A 35 -7.54 12.75 -5.33
N ALA A 36 -8.16 12.88 -6.51
CA ALA A 36 -9.46 12.28 -6.81
C ALA A 36 -9.43 10.74 -6.72
N GLY A 37 -8.37 10.10 -7.23
CA GLY A 37 -8.19 8.66 -7.12
C GLY A 37 -8.00 8.19 -5.67
N LEU A 38 -7.20 8.90 -4.89
CA LEU A 38 -7.00 8.60 -3.46
C LEU A 38 -8.30 8.71 -2.66
N ALA A 39 -9.15 9.71 -2.97
CA ALA A 39 -10.46 9.84 -2.33
C ALA A 39 -11.36 8.60 -2.57
N GLN A 40 -11.30 8.02 -3.78
CA GLN A 40 -12.02 6.78 -4.09
C GLN A 40 -11.46 5.57 -3.33
N PHE A 41 -10.14 5.48 -3.16
CA PHE A 41 -9.54 4.40 -2.36
C PHE A 41 -9.91 4.50 -0.87
N GLU A 42 -9.94 5.70 -0.31
CA GLU A 42 -10.38 5.89 1.07
C GLU A 42 -11.88 5.59 1.24
N ALA A 43 -12.72 6.05 0.30
CA ALA A 43 -14.15 5.71 0.29
C ALA A 43 -14.41 4.20 0.17
N ALA A 44 -13.56 3.48 -0.57
CA ALA A 44 -13.60 2.03 -0.68
C ALA A 44 -13.00 1.28 0.53
N GLY A 45 -12.50 1.98 1.55
CA GLY A 45 -11.93 1.36 2.75
C GLY A 45 -10.62 0.61 2.49
N LEU A 46 -9.82 1.04 1.51
CA LEU A 46 -8.60 0.32 1.10
C LEU A 46 -7.63 0.14 2.27
N ARG A 47 -7.42 1.19 3.08
CA ARG A 47 -6.48 1.16 4.21
C ARG A 47 -6.83 0.09 5.24
N GLU A 48 -8.10 0.02 5.61
CA GLU A 48 -8.59 -0.99 6.55
C GLU A 48 -8.48 -2.39 5.93
N THR A 49 -8.83 -2.52 4.65
CA THR A 49 -8.76 -3.79 3.91
C THR A 49 -7.33 -4.33 3.88
N VAL A 50 -6.33 -3.51 3.53
CA VAL A 50 -4.92 -3.93 3.51
C VAL A 50 -4.45 -4.39 4.89
N ASN A 51 -4.83 -3.68 5.96
CA ASN A 51 -4.50 -4.10 7.33
C ASN A 51 -5.09 -5.47 7.68
N LYS A 52 -6.35 -5.73 7.30
CA LYS A 52 -7.00 -7.03 7.50
C LYS A 52 -6.29 -8.13 6.71
N VAL A 53 -5.93 -7.86 5.45
CA VAL A 53 -5.21 -8.80 4.58
C VAL A 53 -3.87 -9.21 5.19
N VAL A 54 -3.05 -8.25 5.63
CA VAL A 54 -1.74 -8.53 6.22
C VAL A 54 -1.87 -9.36 7.51
N ARG A 55 -2.84 -9.03 8.37
CA ARG A 55 -3.11 -9.80 9.60
C ARG A 55 -3.56 -11.22 9.30
N ALA A 56 -4.48 -11.41 8.35
CA ALA A 56 -4.96 -12.73 7.95
C ALA A 56 -3.82 -13.58 7.36
N ALA A 57 -2.98 -12.99 6.51
CA ALA A 57 -1.83 -13.68 5.94
C ALA A 57 -0.80 -14.09 7.02
N ALA A 58 -0.51 -13.20 7.97
CA ALA A 58 0.39 -13.49 9.08
C ALA A 58 -0.15 -14.62 9.98
N ALA A 59 -1.45 -14.59 10.32
CA ALA A 59 -2.09 -15.65 11.10
C ALA A 59 -1.99 -17.00 10.39
N ARG A 60 -2.30 -17.05 9.09
CA ARG A 60 -2.20 -18.27 8.29
C ARG A 60 -0.76 -18.79 8.22
N SER A 61 0.22 -17.91 8.07
CA SER A 61 1.64 -18.28 8.08
C SER A 61 2.04 -18.93 9.41
N ALA A 62 1.54 -18.43 10.53
CA ALA A 62 1.82 -18.98 11.86
C ALA A 62 1.18 -20.37 12.05
N GLU A 63 -0.07 -20.56 11.62
CA GLU A 63 -0.73 -21.88 11.63
C GLU A 63 0.05 -22.92 10.83
N MET A 64 0.46 -22.56 9.61
CA MET A 64 1.24 -23.45 8.74
C MET A 64 2.60 -23.79 9.35
N GLY A 65 3.25 -22.83 10.00
CA GLY A 65 4.52 -23.05 10.70
C GLY A 65 4.38 -23.93 11.94
N ALA A 66 3.27 -23.83 12.67
CA ALA A 66 2.98 -24.67 13.83
C ALA A 66 2.62 -26.12 13.43
N ALA A 67 1.93 -26.32 12.30
CA ALA A 67 1.58 -27.64 11.78
C ALA A 67 2.75 -28.37 11.08
N SER A 68 3.81 -27.64 10.72
CA SER A 68 5.01 -28.19 10.07
C SER A 68 6.15 -28.51 11.04
N LYS A 69 5.92 -28.33 12.35
CA LYS A 69 6.81 -28.76 13.44
C LYS A 69 6.25 -30.01 14.09
#